data_AF-A0A7C4U0Z4-F1
#
_entry.id   AF-A0A7C4U0Z4-F1
#
_cell.length_a   1.000
_cell.length_b   1.000
_cell.length_c   1.000
_cell.angle_alpha   90.00
_cell.angle_beta   90.00
_cell.angle_gamma   90.00
#
_symmetry.space_group_name_H-M   'P 1'
#
loop_
_entity.id
_entity.type
_entity.pdbx_description
1 polymer ?
#
loop_
_entity_poly.entity_id
_entity_poly.type
_entity_poly.pdbx_seq_one_letter_code
_entity_poly.pdbx_strand_id
1 'polypeptide(L)'
;RLGLIGKADLVEFHPDGTVFPVEFKHGRKRQKTHDDIQLAAQAMCLEDMLGRPVPFGAIYHASSHRRREVAITPALRELVIETAEAIRAMLTAGVLPPPVFDARCRECSLKDICQPEALTAMRIQYELRAHLFDPEG
;
A
#
# COMPACT_ATOMS: atom_id res chain seq x y z
N ARG A 1 5.33 -4.32 19.00
CA ARG A 1 4.41 -3.23 19.42
C ARG A 1 3.12 -3.11 18.59
N LEU A 2 3.16 -3.27 17.26
CA LEU A 2 2.01 -3.01 16.37
C LEU A 2 1.39 -4.26 15.72
N GLY A 3 1.84 -5.46 16.11
CA GLY A 3 1.44 -6.73 15.48
C GLY A 3 1.90 -6.84 14.01
N LEU A 4 2.85 -6.01 13.58
CA LEU A 4 3.43 -6.07 12.25
C LEU A 4 4.47 -7.18 12.17
N ILE A 5 4.47 -7.89 11.04
CA ILE A 5 5.51 -8.85 10.67
C ILE A 5 6.11 -8.34 9.37
N GLY A 6 7.41 -8.03 9.40
CA GLY A 6 8.15 -7.49 8.26
C GLY A 6 9.18 -8.48 7.74
N LYS A 7 9.39 -8.49 6.43
CA LYS A 7 10.57 -9.06 5.78
C LYS A 7 11.21 -7.94 4.97
N ALA A 8 12.44 -7.56 5.34
CA ALA A 8 13.23 -6.62 4.57
C ALA A 8 13.98 -7.36 3.46
N ASP A 9 14.13 -6.75 2.29
CA ASP A 9 14.94 -7.30 1.20
C ASP A 9 16.44 -7.24 1.55
N LEU A 10 16.88 -6.09 2.06
CA LEU A 10 18.24 -5.83 2.51
C LEU A 10 18.20 -4.91 3.73
N VAL A 11 19.11 -5.14 4.67
CA VAL A 11 19.37 -4.23 5.79
C VAL A 11 20.86 -3.96 5.83
N GLU A 12 21.24 -2.69 5.70
CA GLU A 12 22.61 -2.24 5.85
C GLU A 12 22.88 -1.96 7.34
N PHE A 13 24.00 -2.49 7.85
CA PHE A 13 24.50 -2.20 9.19
C PHE A 13 25.81 -1.43 9.04
N HIS A 14 25.79 -0.16 9.43
CA HIS A 14 26.94 0.73 9.28
C HIS A 14 27.86 0.66 10.51
N PRO A 15 29.16 0.99 10.38
CA PRO A 15 30.12 0.95 11.49
C PRO A 15 29.77 1.86 12.68
N ASP A 16 29.05 2.96 12.44
CA ASP A 16 28.54 3.87 13.47
C ASP A 16 27.32 3.30 14.23
N GLY A 17 26.87 2.11 13.84
CA GLY A 17 25.71 1.44 14.41
C GLY A 17 24.37 1.83 13.76
N THR A 18 24.38 2.63 12.69
CA THR A 18 23.18 2.94 11.92
C THR A 18 22.65 1.67 11.26
N VAL A 19 21.35 1.43 11.42
CA VAL A 19 20.61 0.36 10.75
C VAL A 19 19.78 1.00 9.65
N PHE A 20 19.89 0.49 8.42
CA PHE A 20 19.32 1.15 7.26
C PHE A 20 18.64 0.13 6.32
N PRO A 21 17.30 -0.01 6.34
CA PRO A 21 16.58 -0.90 5.44
C PRO A 21 16.60 -0.38 4.00
N VAL A 22 16.72 -1.30 3.05
CA VAL A 22 16.66 -1.02 1.61
C VAL A 22 15.62 -1.94 0.96
N GLU A 23 14.57 -1.34 0.42
CA GLU A 23 13.47 -2.00 -0.29
C GLU A 23 13.71 -1.97 -1.80
N PHE A 24 13.62 -3.12 -2.47
CA PHE A 24 13.87 -3.24 -3.91
C PHE A 24 12.56 -3.16 -4.69
N LYS A 25 12.50 -2.22 -5.65
CA LYS A 25 11.34 -2.08 -6.55
C LYS A 25 11.74 -2.33 -8.00
N HIS A 26 11.01 -3.26 -8.62
CA HIS A 26 11.07 -3.53 -10.04
C HIS A 26 10.08 -2.60 -10.77
N GLY A 27 10.54 -1.92 -11.83
CA GLY A 27 9.71 -1.08 -12.69
C GLY A 27 10.08 0.40 -12.72
N ARG A 28 9.46 1.15 -13.65
CA ARG A 28 9.73 2.57 -13.88
C ARG A 28 9.44 3.40 -12.63
N LYS A 29 10.35 4.33 -12.34
CA LYS A 29 10.29 5.27 -11.22
C LYS A 29 8.93 5.99 -11.16
N ARG A 30 8.19 5.76 -10.09
CA ARG A 30 7.14 6.65 -9.58
C ARG A 30 7.24 6.63 -8.06
N GLN A 31 7.33 7.81 -7.44
CA GLN A 31 7.16 7.88 -5.99
C GLN A 31 5.71 7.53 -5.71
N LYS A 32 5.50 6.49 -4.91
CA LYS A 32 4.17 6.08 -4.48
C LYS A 32 4.17 6.04 -2.96
N THR A 33 3.18 6.67 -2.35
CA THR A 33 3.05 6.75 -0.89
C THR A 33 3.06 5.37 -0.22
N HIS A 34 2.54 4.33 -0.88
CA HIS A 34 2.56 2.97 -0.33
C HIS A 34 3.97 2.37 -0.22
N ASP A 35 4.90 2.73 -1.10
CA ASP A 35 6.29 2.25 -0.98
C ASP A 35 6.94 2.87 0.27
N ASP A 36 6.66 4.15 0.54
CA ASP A 36 7.16 4.85 1.73
C ASP A 36 6.55 4.26 3.02
N ILE A 37 5.24 3.95 3.02
CA ILE A 37 4.56 3.27 4.14
C ILE A 37 5.17 1.89 4.38
N GLN A 38 5.41 1.10 3.33
CA GLN A 38 6.00 -0.24 3.46
C GLN A 38 7.40 -0.19 4.08
N LEU A 39 8.25 0.70 3.57
CA LEU A 39 9.60 0.88 4.09
C LEU A 39 9.58 1.36 5.55
N ALA A 40 8.69 2.28 5.90
CA ALA A 40 8.54 2.74 7.28
C ALA A 40 8.05 1.62 8.21
N ALA A 41 7.13 0.77 7.77
CA ALA A 41 6.70 -0.40 8.53
C ALA A 41 7.86 -1.37 8.80
N GLN A 42 8.74 -1.61 7.81
CA GLN A 42 9.96 -2.40 8.00
C GLN A 42 10.92 -1.75 8.99
N ALA A 43 11.15 -0.44 8.88
CA ALA A 43 11.99 0.31 9.81
C ALA A 43 11.48 0.20 11.26
N MET A 44 10.17 0.36 11.46
CA MET A 44 9.54 0.20 12.78
C MET A 44 9.66 -1.23 13.33
N CYS A 45 9.60 -2.26 12.46
CA CYS A 45 9.87 -3.64 12.89
C CYS A 45 11.33 -3.81 13.34
N LEU A 46 12.29 -3.25 12.59
CA LEU A 46 13.71 -3.31 12.95
C LEU A 46 13.99 -2.56 14.26
N GLU A 47 13.34 -1.42 14.50
CA GLU A 47 13.42 -0.70 15.78
C GLU A 47 12.93 -1.56 16.95
N ASP A 48 11.75 -2.19 16.81
CA ASP A 48 11.18 -3.09 17.81
C ASP A 48 12.11 -4.30 18.07
N MET A 49 12.75 -4.85 17.03
CA MET A 49 13.65 -6.00 17.13
C MET A 49 15.00 -5.68 17.78
N LEU A 50 15.57 -4.51 17.46
CA LEU A 50 16.94 -4.16 17.83
C LEU A 50 17.02 -3.21 19.03
N GLY A 51 15.91 -2.58 19.41
CA GLY A 51 15.87 -1.58 20.48
C GLY A 51 16.64 -0.31 20.16
N ARG A 52 16.83 0.02 18.88
CA ARG A 52 17.59 1.18 18.39
C ARG A 52 16.81 1.92 17.32
N PRO A 53 16.94 3.25 17.19
CA PRO A 53 16.24 4.02 16.17
C PRO A 53 16.63 3.64 14.73
N VAL A 54 15.65 3.68 13.82
CA VAL A 54 15.84 3.49 12.36
C VAL A 54 15.22 4.70 11.65
N PRO A 55 15.90 5.86 11.66
CA PRO A 55 15.33 7.13 11.20
C PRO A 55 15.26 7.29 9.68
N PHE A 56 15.99 6.45 8.93
CA PHE A 56 16.05 6.50 7.47
C PHE A 56 16.04 5.09 6.88
N GLY A 57 15.55 5.01 5.66
CA GLY A 57 15.63 3.84 4.80
C GLY A 57 15.74 4.28 3.35
N ALA A 58 15.75 3.34 2.41
CA ALA A 58 15.72 3.69 1.01
C ALA A 58 14.93 2.72 0.15
N ILE A 59 14.43 3.26 -0.95
CA ILE A 59 13.85 2.49 -2.05
C ILE A 59 14.85 2.49 -3.19
N TYR A 60 15.26 1.28 -3.59
CA TYR A 60 16.17 1.05 -4.70
C TYR A 60 15.40 0.60 -5.94
N HIS A 61 15.51 1.37 -7.03
CA HIS A 61 14.86 1.05 -8.29
C HIS A 61 15.83 0.29 -9.20
N ALA A 62 15.64 -1.03 -9.26
CA ALA A 62 16.53 -1.96 -9.97
C ALA A 62 16.63 -1.67 -11.48
N SER A 63 15.61 -1.08 -12.11
CA SER A 63 15.69 -0.74 -13.54
C SER A 63 16.56 0.47 -13.86
N SER A 64 16.82 1.33 -12.87
CA SER A 64 17.55 2.59 -13.04
C SER A 64 18.83 2.68 -12.21
N HIS A 65 19.07 1.69 -11.36
CA HIS A 65 20.17 1.63 -10.39
C HIS A 65 20.24 2.87 -9.49
N ARG A 66 19.08 3.46 -9.17
CA ARG A 66 18.98 4.64 -8.32
C ARG A 66 18.32 4.31 -7.00
N ARG A 67 18.89 4.88 -5.94
CA ARG A 67 18.38 4.85 -4.57
C ARG A 67 17.69 6.17 -4.26
N ARG A 68 16.51 6.13 -3.65
CA ARG A 68 15.85 7.28 -3.03
C ARG A 68 15.81 7.04 -1.53
N GLU A 69 16.47 7.92 -0.80
CA GLU A 69 16.37 7.93 0.66
C GLU A 69 14.98 8.41 1.12
N VAL A 70 14.51 7.83 2.20
CA VAL A 70 13.22 8.14 2.83
C VAL A 70 13.46 8.34 4.31
N ALA A 71 13.11 9.52 4.81
CA ALA A 71 13.07 9.79 6.24
C ALA A 71 11.83 9.13 6.87
N ILE A 72 12.03 8.39 7.95
CA ILE A 72 10.96 7.75 8.72
C ILE A 72 10.39 8.76 9.72
N THR A 73 9.67 9.74 9.17
CA THR A 73 9.13 10.86 9.94
C THR A 73 8.00 10.41 10.88
N PRO A 74 7.68 11.19 11.93
CA PRO A 74 6.52 10.92 12.78
C PRO A 74 5.21 10.79 11.99
N ALA A 75 5.00 11.65 10.98
CA ALA A 75 3.81 11.58 10.13
C ALA A 75 3.75 10.28 9.31
N LEU A 76 4.90 9.80 8.80
CA LEU A 76 4.95 8.54 8.07
C LEU A 76 4.71 7.33 8.98
N ARG A 77 5.19 7.38 10.24
CA ARG A 77 4.91 6.36 11.26
C ARG A 77 3.44 6.33 11.63
N GLU A 78 2.81 7.49 11.79
CA GLU A 78 1.36 7.58 12.04
C GLU A 78 0.58 6.95 10.89
N LEU A 79 0.95 7.27 9.65
CA LEU A 79 0.31 6.69 8.46
C LEU A 79 0.43 5.16 8.40
N VAL A 80 1.55 4.58 8.87
CA VAL A 80 1.70 3.13 9.01
C VAL A 80 0.70 2.58 10.04
N ILE A 81 0.56 3.24 11.19
CA ILE A 81 -0.34 2.83 12.26
C ILE A 81 -1.79 2.88 11.78
N GLU A 82 -2.23 4.02 11.25
CA GLU A 82 -3.57 4.23 10.70
C GLU A 82 -3.89 3.19 9.61
N THR A 83 -2.94 2.96 8.69
CA THR A 83 -3.13 1.97 7.61
C THR A 83 -3.29 0.56 8.16
N ALA A 84 -2.46 0.16 9.14
CA ALA A 84 -2.53 -1.16 9.75
C ALA A 84 -3.84 -1.36 10.53
N GLU A 85 -4.32 -0.33 11.22
CA GLU A 85 -5.59 -0.34 11.94
C GLU A 85 -6.78 -0.43 10.99
N ALA A 86 -6.80 0.36 9.91
CA ALA A 86 -7.84 0.31 8.90
C ALA A 86 -7.93 -1.09 8.26
N ILE A 87 -6.79 -1.70 7.93
CA ILE A 87 -6.75 -3.07 7.39
C ILE A 87 -7.32 -4.07 8.40
N ARG A 88 -6.93 -4.01 9.67
CA ARG A 88 -7.46 -4.89 10.72
C ARG A 88 -8.97 -4.71 10.93
N ALA A 89 -9.46 -3.47 10.91
CA ALA A 89 -10.88 -3.18 11.03
C ALA A 89 -11.67 -3.81 9.88
N MET A 90 -11.20 -3.67 8.63
CA MET A 90 -11.84 -4.29 7.46
C MET A 90 -11.87 -5.82 7.56
N LEU A 91 -10.75 -6.43 7.96
CA LEU A 91 -10.65 -7.88 8.16
C LEU A 91 -11.59 -8.39 9.26
N THR A 92 -11.70 -7.64 10.35
CA THR A 92 -12.55 -8.01 11.49
C THR A 92 -14.03 -7.86 11.17
N ALA A 93 -14.41 -6.78 10.47
CA ALA A 93 -15.78 -6.55 10.05
C ALA A 93 -16.23 -7.47 8.90
N GLY A 94 -15.30 -8.03 8.13
CA GLY A 94 -15.60 -8.77 6.91
C GLY A 94 -16.17 -7.88 5.79
N VAL A 95 -15.99 -6.56 5.89
CA VAL A 95 -16.50 -5.56 4.94
C VAL A 95 -15.32 -4.92 4.22
N LEU A 96 -15.31 -5.09 2.90
CA LEU A 96 -14.33 -4.46 2.01
C LEU A 96 -14.84 -3.07 1.57
N PRO A 97 -13.92 -2.14 1.23
CA PRO A 97 -14.31 -0.86 0.65
C PRO A 97 -14.91 -1.10 -0.75
N PRO A 98 -15.80 -0.21 -1.22
CA PRO A 98 -16.33 -0.31 -2.56
C PRO A 98 -15.22 -0.24 -3.61
N PRO A 99 -15.40 -0.90 -4.77
CA PRO A 99 -14.43 -0.82 -5.86
C PRO A 99 -14.25 0.62 -6.34
N VAL A 100 -13.01 0.98 -6.63
CA VAL A 100 -12.64 2.34 -7.07
C VAL A 100 -12.72 2.53 -8.58
N PHE A 101 -12.71 1.43 -9.35
CA PHE A 101 -12.71 1.39 -10.82
C PHE A 101 -11.81 2.45 -11.49
N ASP A 102 -10.52 2.46 -11.14
CA ASP A 102 -9.53 3.37 -11.71
C ASP A 102 -8.31 2.61 -12.29
N ALA A 103 -7.23 3.33 -12.61
CA ALA A 103 -6.01 2.75 -13.16
C ALA A 103 -5.38 1.62 -12.31
N ARG A 104 -5.68 1.55 -11.01
CA ARG A 104 -5.24 0.46 -10.12
C ARG A 104 -5.89 -0.88 -10.50
N CYS A 105 -7.10 -0.86 -11.06
CA CYS A 105 -7.82 -2.07 -11.42
C CYS A 105 -7.22 -2.79 -12.64
N ARG A 106 -6.52 -2.08 -13.53
CA ARG A 106 -6.02 -2.62 -14.82
C ARG A 106 -5.12 -3.85 -14.65
N GLU A 107 -4.22 -3.81 -13.68
CA GLU A 107 -3.24 -4.88 -13.40
C GLU A 107 -3.54 -5.57 -12.05
N CYS A 108 -4.76 -5.42 -11.53
CA CYS A 108 -5.14 -6.00 -10.25
C CYS A 108 -5.47 -7.49 -10.42
N SER A 109 -4.77 -8.36 -9.69
CA SER A 109 -5.02 -9.81 -9.69
C SER A 109 -6.41 -10.18 -9.16
N LEU A 110 -7.07 -9.28 -8.42
CA LEU A 110 -8.41 -9.49 -7.88
C LEU A 110 -9.52 -8.95 -8.80
N LYS A 111 -9.19 -8.39 -9.98
CA LYS A 111 -10.16 -7.71 -10.85
C LYS A 111 -11.36 -8.60 -11.19
N ASP A 112 -11.13 -9.85 -11.56
CA ASP A 112 -12.21 -10.77 -11.98
C ASP A 112 -13.11 -11.21 -10.81
N ILE A 113 -12.61 -11.18 -9.58
CA ILE A 113 -13.41 -11.45 -8.38
C ILE A 113 -14.15 -10.18 -7.95
N CYS A 114 -13.46 -9.04 -8.01
CA CYS A 114 -13.98 -7.75 -7.59
C CYS A 114 -15.05 -7.20 -8.55
N GLN A 115 -14.94 -7.48 -9.86
CA GLN A 115 -15.85 -7.01 -10.92
C GLN A 115 -16.15 -5.49 -10.84
N PRO A 116 -15.14 -4.61 -10.80
CA PRO A 116 -15.33 -3.19 -10.51
C PRO A 116 -16.17 -2.49 -11.59
N GLU A 117 -16.06 -2.88 -12.85
CA GLU A 117 -16.91 -2.40 -13.94
C GLU A 117 -18.39 -2.64 -13.66
N ALA A 118 -18.74 -3.88 -13.29
CA ALA A 118 -20.13 -4.29 -13.08
C ALA A 118 -20.72 -3.64 -11.82
N LEU A 119 -19.97 -3.64 -10.72
CA LEU A 119 -20.43 -3.07 -9.45
C LEU A 119 -20.63 -1.55 -9.52
N THR A 120 -19.73 -0.82 -10.19
CA THR A 120 -19.88 0.63 -10.37
C THR A 120 -21.03 0.96 -11.33
N ALA A 121 -21.30 0.10 -12.32
CA ALA A 121 -22.39 0.27 -13.26
C ALA A 121 -23.77 -0.12 -12.71
N MET A 122 -23.89 -0.78 -11.55
CA MET A 122 -25.17 -1.32 -11.04
C MET A 122 -26.27 -0.26 -10.93
N ARG A 123 -25.94 0.95 -10.47
CA ARG A 123 -26.91 2.08 -10.37
C ARG A 123 -27.48 2.43 -11.74
N ILE A 124 -26.59 2.65 -12.72
CA ILE A 124 -26.94 3.00 -14.10
C ILE A 124 -27.75 1.88 -14.75
N GLN A 125 -27.36 0.62 -14.52
CA GLN A 125 -28.07 -0.54 -15.04
C GLN A 125 -29.48 -0.67 -14.45
N TYR A 126 -29.67 -0.34 -13.18
CA TYR A 126 -30.99 -0.35 -12.54
C TYR A 126 -31.91 0.69 -13.18
N GLU A 127 -31.42 1.92 -13.37
CA GLU A 127 -32.16 3.00 -14.02
C GLU A 127 -32.51 2.65 -15.47
N LEU A 128 -31.54 2.20 -16.28
CA LEU A 128 -31.79 1.78 -17.67
C LEU A 128 -32.78 0.62 -17.78
N ARG A 129 -32.77 -0.32 -16.83
CA ARG A 129 -33.72 -1.44 -16.81
C ARG A 129 -35.15 -1.00 -16.52
N ALA A 130 -35.34 0.03 -15.69
CA ALA A 130 -36.67 0.53 -15.37
C ALA A 130 -37.41 1.07 -16.61
N HIS A 131 -36.67 1.59 -17.60
CA HIS A 131 -37.21 2.20 -18.82
C HIS A 131 -36.97 1.37 -20.09
N LEU A 132 -36.48 0.13 -19.97
CA LEU A 132 -36.02 -0.68 -21.11
C LEU A 132 -37.11 -0.99 -22.15
N PHE A 133 -38.38 -0.87 -21.74
CA PHE A 133 -39.56 -1.11 -22.58
C PHE A 133 -40.55 0.06 -22.52
N ASP A 134 -40.12 1.23 -22.07
CA ASP A 134 -40.93 2.44 -22.15
C ASP A 134 -40.60 3.18 -23.46
N PRO A 135 -41.49 3.13 -24.48
CA PRO A 135 -41.25 3.80 -25.74
C PRO A 135 -41.33 5.33 -25.64
N GLU A 136 -41.81 5.90 -24.52
CA GLU A 136 -41.96 7.34 -24.32
C GLU A 136 -40.89 7.94 -23.37
N GLY A 137 -40.21 7.10 -22.57
CA GLY A 137 -39.10 7.50 -21.68
C GLY A 137 -39.53 7.78 -20.25
#